data_AF-A0A4U6SVN7-F1
#
_entry.id   AF-A0A4U6SVN7-F1
#
_cell.length_a   1.000
_cell.length_b   1.000
_cell.length_c   1.000
_cell.angle_alpha   90.00
_cell.angle_beta   90.00
_cell.angle_gamma   90.00
#
_symmetry.space_group_name_H-M   'P 1'
#
loop_
_entity.id
_entity.type
_entity.pdbx_description
1 polymer ?
#
loop_
_entity_poly.entity_id
_entity_poly.type
_entity_poly.pdbx_seq_one_letter_code
_entity_poly.pdbx_strand_id
1 'polypeptide(L)'
;MAVAVPKIAMEWLQDPLSWALLALVAFVLLQLRRRGKGPLPPGPKPLPIIGNMTMMDQLTHRGLAALAEQYGGLLHLRLGRLHAFAVSTPEYAREVLQVQDGAFSNRPATIAIAYLTYDRADMAFAHYGPFWRQMRKLCVMKLFSRRRAETWVAVRDEAAALVRAVASSGGEAVNLGELIFNLTKNVIFRAAFGTRDGGGQDEFIAILQEFSKLFGAFNIGDFIPWLSWMDPQGINRRLRAARAALDRFIDKIIDEHMKRGKSPDDADADMVDDMLAFLAEAKPANKSAAGGDVDDLQSTLRLTRDNIKAIIMDVMFGGTETVASAIEWAMAEMMHSPDDLRRLQQELADVVGYDRNVSESDLDKLPFLRCVIKETLRLHPPIPLLLHETAEDCVVGGYSVPKGSRVMINVWAIGRDRGSWKDADVFRPSRFAPEGEAAGLDFKGGCFEFLPFGSGRRSCPGMALGLYALELAVAQLAHGFSWSLPDGMKPSELDMGDIFGLTAPRATRLYAVPTPRLNCPLY
;
A
#
# COMPACT_ATOMS: atom_id res chain seq x y z
N MET A 1 4.20 -49.37 51.14
CA MET A 1 3.25 -49.35 50.01
C MET A 1 3.89 -48.58 48.86
N ALA A 2 4.64 -49.27 48.01
CA ALA A 2 5.21 -48.69 46.80
C ALA A 2 5.29 -49.79 45.75
N VAL A 3 5.05 -49.41 44.49
CA VAL A 3 5.29 -50.17 43.25
C VAL A 3 4.20 -51.17 42.83
N ALA A 4 3.13 -50.65 42.22
CA ALA A 4 2.27 -51.43 41.31
C ALA A 4 1.71 -50.61 40.12
N VAL A 5 2.23 -49.41 39.87
CA VAL A 5 1.77 -48.54 38.76
C VAL A 5 2.55 -48.69 37.44
N PRO A 6 3.86 -49.03 37.38
CA PRO A 6 4.60 -48.94 36.11
C PRO A 6 4.38 -50.12 35.14
N LYS A 7 3.81 -51.26 35.55
CA LYS A 7 3.60 -52.42 34.66
C LYS A 7 2.39 -52.27 33.74
N ILE A 8 1.29 -51.71 34.24
CA ILE A 8 0.03 -51.56 33.49
C ILE A 8 0.18 -50.56 32.33
N ALA A 9 1.01 -49.53 32.50
CA ALA A 9 1.28 -48.54 31.46
C ALA A 9 2.09 -49.10 30.28
N MET A 10 2.91 -50.13 30.50
CA MET A 10 3.79 -50.70 29.47
C MET A 10 3.10 -51.79 28.64
N GLU A 11 2.15 -52.52 29.23
CA GLU A 11 1.29 -53.47 28.51
C GLU A 11 0.28 -52.76 27.59
N TRP A 12 -0.23 -51.60 28.01
CA TRP A 12 -1.13 -50.76 27.19
C TRP A 12 -0.51 -50.29 25.88
N LEU A 13 0.82 -50.09 25.85
CA LEU A 13 1.56 -49.67 24.65
C LEU A 13 1.82 -50.82 23.66
N GLN A 14 1.72 -52.07 24.12
CA GLN A 14 1.96 -53.27 23.30
C GLN A 14 0.68 -53.91 22.76
N ASP A 15 -0.50 -53.48 23.23
CA ASP A 15 -1.79 -54.00 22.77
C ASP A 15 -2.23 -53.33 21.44
N PRO A 16 -2.32 -54.08 20.32
CA PRO A 16 -2.79 -53.55 19.04
C PRO A 16 -4.22 -53.00 19.07
N LEU A 17 -5.07 -53.45 20.01
CA LEU A 17 -6.44 -52.93 20.18
C LEU A 17 -6.45 -51.50 20.73
N SER A 18 -5.49 -51.15 21.61
CA SER A 18 -5.32 -49.79 22.13
C SER A 18 -4.92 -48.81 21.03
N TRP A 19 -4.04 -49.22 20.11
CA TRP A 19 -3.68 -48.41 18.93
C TRP A 19 -4.83 -48.25 17.95
N ALA A 20 -5.62 -49.30 17.71
CA ALA A 20 -6.82 -49.23 16.87
C ALA A 20 -7.89 -48.30 17.48
N LEU A 21 -8.09 -48.36 18.79
CA LEU A 21 -9.00 -47.46 19.51
C LEU A 21 -8.53 -46.01 19.45
N LEU A 22 -7.24 -45.74 19.67
CA LEU A 22 -6.66 -44.40 19.54
C LEU A 22 -6.78 -43.86 18.10
N ALA A 23 -6.55 -44.71 17.09
CA ALA A 23 -6.72 -44.35 15.69
C ALA A 23 -8.20 -44.07 15.36
N LEU A 24 -9.14 -44.85 15.88
CA LEU A 24 -10.58 -44.64 15.71
C LEU A 24 -11.04 -43.37 16.42
N VAL A 25 -10.60 -43.12 17.65
CA VAL A 25 -10.91 -41.88 18.39
C VAL A 25 -10.30 -40.68 17.67
N ALA A 26 -9.05 -40.76 17.20
CA ALA A 26 -8.45 -39.71 16.39
C ALA A 26 -9.22 -39.50 15.08
N PHE A 27 -9.64 -40.57 14.40
CA PHE A 27 -10.45 -40.49 13.18
C PHE A 27 -11.82 -39.87 13.44
N VAL A 28 -12.54 -40.29 14.49
CA VAL A 28 -13.83 -39.72 14.88
C VAL A 28 -13.69 -38.26 15.29
N LEU A 29 -12.66 -37.91 16.07
CA LEU A 29 -12.35 -36.51 16.41
C LEU A 29 -11.99 -35.69 15.16
N LEU A 30 -11.25 -36.25 14.20
CA LEU A 30 -10.96 -35.62 12.91
C LEU A 30 -12.22 -35.43 12.07
N GLN A 31 -13.14 -36.41 12.05
CA GLN A 31 -14.42 -36.33 11.33
C GLN A 31 -15.39 -35.36 12.01
N LEU A 32 -15.43 -35.31 13.34
CA LEU A 32 -16.21 -34.36 14.12
C LEU A 32 -15.66 -32.93 13.97
N ARG A 33 -14.33 -32.76 13.91
CA ARG A 33 -13.68 -31.47 13.63
C ARG A 33 -13.85 -31.01 12.18
N ARG A 34 -14.14 -31.94 11.26
CA ARG A 34 -14.52 -31.67 9.86
C ARG A 34 -16.02 -31.42 9.69
N ARG A 35 -16.88 -31.99 10.54
CA ARG A 35 -18.33 -31.75 10.55
C ARG A 35 -18.61 -30.30 10.98
N GLY A 36 -18.98 -29.47 10.02
CA GLY A 36 -19.37 -28.06 10.22
C GLY A 36 -18.52 -27.05 9.47
N LYS A 37 -17.42 -27.47 8.83
CA LYS A 37 -16.63 -26.59 7.95
C LYS A 37 -17.06 -26.83 6.50
N GLY A 38 -17.55 -25.78 5.83
CA GLY A 38 -17.78 -25.81 4.38
C GLY A 38 -16.52 -26.20 3.62
N PRO A 39 -16.63 -26.61 2.34
CA PRO A 39 -15.45 -26.93 1.54
C PRO A 39 -14.50 -25.73 1.45
N LEU A 40 -13.21 -25.99 1.26
CA LEU A 40 -12.28 -24.93 0.87
C LEU A 40 -12.58 -24.53 -0.59
N PRO A 41 -12.31 -23.27 -0.98
CA PRO A 41 -12.38 -22.84 -2.37
C PRO A 41 -11.53 -23.71 -3.29
N PRO A 42 -11.85 -23.75 -4.60
CA PRO A 42 -11.03 -24.45 -5.59
C PRO A 42 -9.62 -23.84 -5.67
N GLY A 43 -8.65 -24.63 -6.13
CA GLY A 43 -7.29 -24.15 -6.35
C GLY A 43 -6.32 -25.26 -6.78
N PRO A 44 -5.07 -24.90 -7.12
CA PRO A 44 -4.04 -25.86 -7.49
C PRO A 44 -3.82 -26.91 -6.38
N LYS A 45 -3.72 -28.18 -6.77
CA LYS A 45 -3.55 -29.29 -5.80
C LYS A 45 -2.25 -29.11 -5.00
N PRO A 46 -2.32 -29.03 -3.67
CA PRO A 46 -1.14 -28.81 -2.85
C PRO A 46 -0.29 -30.10 -2.70
N LEU A 47 1.03 -29.96 -2.77
CA LEU A 47 1.95 -31.05 -2.41
C LEU A 47 1.96 -31.29 -0.89
N PRO A 48 2.32 -32.51 -0.44
CA PRO A 48 2.51 -32.78 0.98
C PRO A 48 3.53 -31.82 1.60
N ILE A 49 3.23 -31.33 2.81
CA ILE A 49 4.09 -30.45 3.64
C ILE A 49 4.26 -29.03 3.07
N ILE A 50 4.79 -28.88 1.85
CA ILE A 50 5.11 -27.59 1.24
C ILE A 50 3.91 -26.93 0.53
N GLY A 51 2.86 -27.69 0.22
CA GLY A 51 1.68 -27.17 -0.47
C GLY A 51 2.00 -26.68 -1.89
N ASN A 52 1.64 -25.44 -2.18
CA ASN A 52 1.82 -24.74 -3.45
C ASN A 52 3.08 -23.84 -3.45
N MET A 53 4.04 -24.06 -2.55
CA MET A 53 5.25 -23.22 -2.49
C MET A 53 6.13 -23.33 -3.74
N THR A 54 6.00 -24.39 -4.54
CA THR A 54 6.77 -24.57 -5.79
C THR A 54 6.37 -23.59 -6.90
N MET A 55 5.28 -22.85 -6.73
CA MET A 55 4.80 -21.85 -7.69
C MET A 55 4.80 -20.42 -7.10
N MET A 56 5.60 -20.15 -6.06
CA MET A 56 5.65 -18.83 -5.43
C MET A 56 6.06 -17.70 -6.37
N ASP A 57 6.92 -18.00 -7.34
CA ASP A 57 7.30 -17.10 -8.44
C ASP A 57 6.11 -16.69 -9.31
N GLN A 58 5.05 -17.50 -9.35
CA GLN A 58 3.81 -17.24 -10.08
C GLN A 58 2.76 -16.53 -9.22
N LEU A 59 2.95 -16.36 -7.91
CA LEU A 59 1.97 -15.72 -7.01
C LEU A 59 2.02 -14.19 -7.07
N THR A 60 2.22 -13.65 -8.28
CA THR A 60 2.14 -12.22 -8.58
C THR A 60 0.70 -11.80 -8.82
N HIS A 61 0.42 -10.49 -8.94
CA HIS A 61 -0.92 -10.02 -9.31
C HIS A 61 -1.40 -10.59 -10.65
N ARG A 62 -0.50 -10.72 -11.64
CA ARG A 62 -0.83 -11.31 -12.95
C ARG A 62 -1.01 -12.83 -12.87
N GLY A 63 -0.14 -13.53 -12.14
CA GLY A 63 -0.25 -14.99 -12.03
C GLY A 63 -1.45 -15.43 -11.19
N LEU A 64 -1.80 -14.68 -10.13
CA LEU A 64 -3.06 -14.88 -9.41
C LEU A 64 -4.29 -14.57 -10.27
N ALA A 65 -4.20 -13.61 -11.20
CA ALA A 65 -5.27 -13.35 -12.17
C ALA A 65 -5.44 -14.54 -13.14
N ALA A 66 -4.34 -15.07 -13.67
CA ALA A 66 -4.37 -16.25 -14.54
C ALA A 66 -4.94 -17.49 -13.82
N LEU A 67 -4.61 -17.68 -12.54
CA LEU A 67 -5.23 -18.73 -11.73
C LEU A 67 -6.73 -18.49 -11.51
N ALA A 68 -7.15 -17.24 -11.36
CA ALA A 68 -8.57 -16.91 -11.20
C ALA A 68 -9.39 -17.23 -12.46
N GLU A 69 -8.81 -17.12 -13.66
CA GLU A 69 -9.47 -17.56 -14.89
C GLU A 69 -9.73 -19.08 -14.90
N GLN A 70 -8.85 -19.87 -14.28
CA GLN A 70 -8.97 -21.33 -14.22
C GLN A 70 -9.87 -21.82 -13.08
N TYR A 71 -9.74 -21.23 -11.88
CA TYR A 71 -10.38 -21.71 -10.65
C TYR A 71 -11.55 -20.85 -10.19
N GLY A 72 -11.78 -19.69 -10.81
CA GLY A 72 -12.79 -18.71 -10.44
C GLY A 72 -12.28 -17.60 -9.52
N GLY A 73 -13.17 -16.65 -9.22
CA GLY A 73 -12.85 -15.41 -8.49
C GLY A 73 -12.41 -15.55 -7.03
N LEU A 74 -12.52 -16.74 -6.44
CA LEU A 74 -12.06 -17.05 -5.08
C LEU A 74 -11.28 -18.36 -5.15
N LEU A 75 -9.96 -18.28 -4.95
CA LEU A 75 -9.06 -19.42 -5.04
C LEU A 75 -8.34 -19.70 -3.71
N HIS A 76 -8.06 -20.98 -3.43
CA HIS A 76 -7.33 -21.43 -2.26
C HIS A 76 -5.91 -21.92 -2.63
N LEU A 77 -4.94 -21.50 -1.84
CA LEU A 77 -3.55 -21.93 -1.88
C LEU A 77 -3.10 -22.37 -0.48
N ARG A 78 -2.24 -23.37 -0.44
CA ARG A 78 -1.57 -23.84 0.77
C ARG A 78 -0.09 -23.49 0.68
N LEU A 79 0.40 -22.60 1.54
CA LEU A 79 1.84 -22.26 1.57
C LEU A 79 2.45 -22.82 2.86
N GLY A 80 3.00 -24.03 2.79
CA GLY A 80 3.41 -24.77 3.98
C GLY A 80 2.22 -25.03 4.92
N ARG A 81 2.24 -24.44 6.11
CA ARG A 81 1.11 -24.46 7.06
C ARG A 81 0.08 -23.35 6.85
N LEU A 82 0.41 -22.30 6.10
CA LEU A 82 -0.43 -21.13 5.90
C LEU A 82 -1.54 -21.43 4.88
N HIS A 83 -2.77 -21.05 5.22
CA HIS A 83 -3.84 -20.92 4.22
C HIS A 83 -3.75 -19.54 3.59
N ALA A 84 -3.67 -19.50 2.26
CA ALA A 84 -3.71 -18.28 1.47
C ALA A 84 -4.91 -18.33 0.52
N PHE A 85 -5.59 -17.21 0.35
CA PHE A 85 -6.75 -17.08 -0.53
C PHE A 85 -6.52 -15.89 -1.43
N ALA A 86 -6.85 -16.01 -2.72
CA ALA A 86 -6.88 -14.86 -3.61
C ALA A 86 -8.31 -14.55 -4.05
N VAL A 87 -8.64 -13.27 -4.07
CA VAL A 87 -9.95 -12.73 -4.40
C VAL A 87 -9.77 -11.84 -5.63
N SER A 88 -10.43 -12.17 -6.73
CA SER A 88 -10.21 -11.52 -8.03
C SER A 88 -11.48 -10.96 -8.68
N THR A 89 -12.63 -11.01 -8.01
CA THR A 89 -13.89 -10.45 -8.53
C THR A 89 -14.52 -9.43 -7.56
N PRO A 90 -15.32 -8.47 -8.06
CA PRO A 90 -15.99 -7.47 -7.23
C PRO A 90 -16.89 -8.07 -6.15
N GLU A 91 -17.58 -9.18 -6.44
CA GLU A 91 -18.57 -9.78 -5.53
C GLU A 91 -17.89 -10.31 -4.26
N TYR A 92 -16.82 -11.08 -4.43
CA TYR A 92 -16.05 -11.60 -3.30
C TYR A 92 -15.27 -10.51 -2.59
N ALA A 93 -14.77 -9.51 -3.32
CA ALA A 93 -14.13 -8.35 -2.70
C ALA A 93 -15.13 -7.59 -1.79
N ARG A 94 -16.39 -7.42 -2.22
CA ARG A 94 -17.46 -6.83 -1.42
C ARG A 94 -17.76 -7.65 -0.18
N GLU A 95 -17.87 -8.97 -0.31
CA GLU A 95 -18.12 -9.85 0.82
C GLU A 95 -17.01 -9.73 1.88
N VAL A 96 -15.75 -9.72 1.45
CA VAL A 96 -14.57 -9.64 2.32
C VAL A 96 -14.39 -8.25 2.96
N LEU A 97 -14.48 -7.18 2.17
CA LEU A 97 -14.09 -5.83 2.62
C LEU A 97 -15.23 -4.99 3.20
N GLN A 98 -16.48 -5.33 2.89
CA GLN A 98 -17.66 -4.58 3.35
C GLN A 98 -18.56 -5.44 4.23
N VAL A 99 -18.99 -6.61 3.75
CA VAL A 99 -19.96 -7.43 4.51
C VAL A 99 -19.32 -8.02 5.76
N GLN A 100 -18.09 -8.51 5.64
CA GLN A 100 -17.34 -9.15 6.74
C GLN A 100 -16.12 -8.34 7.16
N ASP A 101 -16.18 -7.01 7.01
CA ASP A 101 -15.03 -6.11 7.19
C ASP A 101 -14.30 -6.32 8.53
N GLY A 102 -15.04 -6.57 9.62
CA GLY A 102 -14.50 -6.82 10.95
C GLY A 102 -13.62 -8.07 11.02
N ALA A 103 -14.04 -9.16 10.37
CA ALA A 103 -13.33 -10.42 10.38
C ALA A 103 -12.06 -10.38 9.51
N PHE A 104 -12.06 -9.62 8.41
CA PHE A 104 -10.93 -9.52 7.49
C PHE A 104 -10.03 -8.29 7.71
N SER A 105 -10.24 -7.53 8.78
CA SER A 105 -9.48 -6.30 9.04
C SER A 105 -8.12 -6.52 9.69
N ASN A 106 -7.68 -7.75 9.98
CA ASN A 106 -6.32 -8.00 10.42
C ASN A 106 -5.34 -7.95 9.23
N ARG A 107 -4.04 -7.87 9.54
CA ARG A 107 -2.97 -7.86 8.55
C ARG A 107 -2.05 -9.04 8.78
N PRO A 108 -1.60 -9.73 7.73
CA PRO A 108 -0.57 -10.73 7.86
C PRO A 108 0.77 -10.04 8.13
N ALA A 109 1.59 -10.61 9.00
CA ALA A 109 2.98 -10.19 9.17
C ALA A 109 3.89 -11.40 8.99
N THR A 110 4.92 -11.21 8.18
CA THR A 110 6.09 -12.09 8.17
C THR A 110 6.95 -11.78 9.40
N ILE A 111 7.92 -12.65 9.68
CA ILE A 111 8.96 -12.41 10.70
C ILE A 111 9.65 -11.06 10.45
N ALA A 112 9.94 -10.74 9.18
CA ALA A 112 10.56 -9.47 8.80
C ALA A 112 9.67 -8.27 9.14
N ILE A 113 8.38 -8.31 8.78
CA ILE A 113 7.42 -7.24 9.08
C ILE A 113 7.32 -7.05 10.59
N ALA A 114 7.03 -8.12 11.34
CA ALA A 114 6.89 -8.03 12.79
C ALA A 114 8.17 -7.49 13.46
N TYR A 115 9.35 -7.89 13.01
CA TYR A 115 10.60 -7.42 13.61
C TYR A 115 10.91 -5.96 13.29
N LEU A 116 10.74 -5.53 12.04
CA LEU A 116 11.10 -4.18 11.57
C LEU A 116 10.07 -3.12 11.98
N THR A 117 8.82 -3.52 12.23
CA THR A 117 7.77 -2.61 12.70
C THR A 117 7.49 -2.72 14.20
N TYR A 118 8.48 -3.17 14.97
CA TYR A 118 8.46 -3.18 16.44
C TYR A 118 7.28 -3.97 17.00
N ASP A 119 7.08 -5.18 16.47
CA ASP A 119 5.92 -6.05 16.74
C ASP A 119 4.58 -5.40 16.40
N ARG A 120 4.52 -4.79 15.20
CA ARG A 120 3.32 -4.14 14.67
C ARG A 120 2.87 -2.94 15.51
N ALA A 121 3.83 -2.15 15.98
CA ALA A 121 3.63 -0.87 16.67
C ALA A 121 3.24 0.27 15.71
N ASP A 122 2.97 -0.06 14.44
CA ASP A 122 2.64 0.81 13.33
C ASP A 122 1.11 0.97 13.10
N MET A 123 0.70 1.59 12.00
CA MET A 123 -0.69 1.63 11.53
C MET A 123 -0.96 0.60 10.41
N ALA A 124 0.01 0.36 9.53
CA ALA A 124 -0.17 -0.43 8.30
C ALA A 124 -0.40 -1.92 8.55
N PHE A 125 0.31 -2.53 9.51
CA PHE A 125 0.36 -3.95 9.86
C PHE A 125 -0.19 -4.29 11.25
N ALA A 126 -0.40 -3.30 12.13
CA ALA A 126 -1.10 -3.51 13.40
C ALA A 126 -2.45 -4.20 13.18
N HIS A 127 -2.82 -5.15 14.05
CA HIS A 127 -4.12 -5.81 14.00
C HIS A 127 -5.27 -4.82 14.27
N TYR A 128 -6.46 -5.14 13.76
CA TYR A 128 -7.61 -4.28 14.02
C TYR A 128 -7.97 -4.33 15.49
N GLY A 129 -8.10 -3.17 16.12
CA GLY A 129 -8.37 -3.04 17.54
C GLY A 129 -8.30 -1.59 18.02
N PRO A 130 -8.45 -1.35 19.33
CA PRO A 130 -8.39 -0.02 19.92
C PRO A 130 -7.14 0.78 19.51
N PHE A 131 -5.97 0.15 19.63
CA PHE A 131 -4.69 0.77 19.25
C PHE A 131 -4.68 1.23 17.79
N TRP A 132 -4.99 0.33 16.85
CA TRP A 132 -5.03 0.67 15.42
C TRP A 132 -6.04 1.79 15.10
N ARG A 133 -7.21 1.79 15.75
CA ARG A 133 -8.21 2.86 15.56
C ARG A 133 -7.68 4.22 16.00
N GLN A 134 -7.00 4.27 17.16
CA GLN A 134 -6.37 5.48 17.66
C GLN A 134 -5.22 5.94 16.73
N MET A 135 -4.36 5.02 16.27
CA MET A 135 -3.30 5.32 15.29
C MET A 135 -3.87 5.89 13.99
N ARG A 136 -4.90 5.26 13.45
CA ARG A 136 -5.56 5.74 12.24
C ARG A 136 -6.18 7.12 12.45
N LYS A 137 -6.88 7.34 13.57
CA LYS A 137 -7.47 8.65 13.89
C LYS A 137 -6.38 9.72 14.00
N LEU A 138 -5.27 9.43 14.68
CA LEU A 138 -4.11 10.33 14.75
C LEU A 138 -3.58 10.66 13.36
N CYS A 139 -3.29 9.65 12.53
CA CYS A 139 -2.74 9.86 11.20
C CYS A 139 -3.67 10.67 10.29
N VAL A 140 -4.98 10.34 10.26
CA VAL A 140 -5.95 11.07 9.44
C VAL A 140 -6.13 12.51 9.91
N MET A 141 -6.23 12.73 11.22
CA MET A 141 -6.51 14.05 11.77
C MET A 141 -5.31 14.99 11.74
N LYS A 142 -4.12 14.45 12.01
CA LYS A 142 -2.90 15.24 12.16
C LYS A 142 -2.04 15.21 10.92
N LEU A 143 -1.88 14.06 10.27
CA LEU A 143 -0.87 13.88 9.22
C LEU A 143 -1.43 14.08 7.81
N PHE A 144 -2.65 13.60 7.55
CA PHE A 144 -3.25 13.61 6.20
C PHE A 144 -4.38 14.63 6.02
N SER A 145 -4.67 15.42 7.06
CA SER A 145 -5.74 16.41 7.04
C SER A 145 -5.40 17.61 6.16
N ARG A 146 -6.39 18.15 5.44
CA ARG A 146 -6.30 19.44 4.74
C ARG A 146 -5.95 20.62 5.64
N ARG A 147 -6.20 20.50 6.95
CA ARG A 147 -5.85 21.54 7.92
C ARG A 147 -4.33 21.69 8.11
N ARG A 148 -3.55 20.69 7.70
CA ARG A 148 -2.09 20.74 7.75
C ARG A 148 -1.55 21.47 6.53
N ALA A 149 -1.66 22.80 6.56
CA ALA A 149 -1.31 23.66 5.44
C ALA A 149 0.11 23.38 4.91
N GLU A 150 1.07 23.12 5.80
CA GLU A 150 2.48 22.89 5.43
C GLU A 150 2.68 21.69 4.48
N THR A 151 1.98 20.58 4.70
CA THR A 151 2.07 19.41 3.81
C THR A 151 1.47 19.69 2.43
N TRP A 152 0.38 20.46 2.38
CA TRP A 152 -0.24 20.86 1.10
C TRP A 152 0.62 21.90 0.38
N VAL A 153 1.25 22.82 1.11
CA VAL A 153 2.28 23.74 0.58
C VAL A 153 3.46 22.96 0.01
N ALA A 154 3.95 21.94 0.71
CA ALA A 154 5.05 21.11 0.24
C ALA A 154 4.74 20.47 -1.13
N VAL A 155 3.53 19.94 -1.33
CA VAL A 155 3.11 19.41 -2.63
C VAL A 155 3.18 20.47 -3.72
N ARG A 156 2.67 21.69 -3.48
CA ARG A 156 2.73 22.77 -4.48
C ARG A 156 4.15 23.17 -4.83
N ASP A 157 4.98 23.37 -3.81
CA ASP A 157 6.33 23.87 -3.98
C ASP A 157 7.21 22.85 -4.71
N GLU A 158 7.07 21.57 -4.38
CA GLU A 158 7.81 20.49 -5.02
C GLU A 158 7.27 20.19 -6.42
N ALA A 159 5.95 20.28 -6.67
CA ALA A 159 5.40 20.14 -8.02
C ALA A 159 5.91 21.26 -8.95
N ALA A 160 5.99 22.50 -8.44
CA ALA A 160 6.62 23.60 -9.16
C ALA A 160 8.13 23.36 -9.36
N ALA A 161 8.83 22.75 -8.39
CA ALA A 161 10.23 22.39 -8.53
C ALA A 161 10.45 21.32 -9.61
N LEU A 162 9.55 20.33 -9.70
CA LEU A 162 9.54 19.34 -10.77
C LEU A 162 9.41 20.01 -12.14
N VAL A 163 8.45 20.92 -12.31
CA VAL A 163 8.28 21.69 -13.56
C VAL A 163 9.56 22.45 -13.92
N ARG A 164 10.19 23.13 -12.96
CA ARG A 164 11.47 23.83 -13.19
C ARG A 164 12.59 22.87 -13.61
N ALA A 165 12.71 21.72 -12.95
CA ALA A 165 13.71 20.71 -13.28
C ALA A 165 13.52 20.18 -14.71
N VAL A 166 12.27 19.90 -15.11
CA VAL A 166 11.93 19.51 -16.48
C VAL A 166 12.25 20.63 -17.48
N ALA A 167 11.86 21.88 -17.18
CA ALA A 167 12.13 23.02 -18.08
C ALA A 167 13.63 23.29 -18.28
N SER A 168 14.46 23.02 -17.26
CA SER A 168 15.91 23.22 -17.33
C SER A 168 16.65 22.26 -18.25
N SER A 169 15.98 21.21 -18.75
CA SER A 169 16.57 20.21 -19.66
C SER A 169 16.85 20.71 -21.07
N GLY A 170 16.38 21.91 -21.43
CA GLY A 170 16.67 22.51 -22.75
C GLY A 170 16.11 21.72 -23.94
N GLY A 171 15.11 20.85 -23.73
CA GLY A 171 14.55 20.00 -24.77
C GLY A 171 15.29 18.68 -24.98
N GLU A 172 16.16 18.27 -24.05
CA GLU A 172 16.77 16.95 -24.03
C GLU A 172 15.87 15.91 -23.35
N ALA A 173 16.13 14.62 -23.62
CA ALA A 173 15.42 13.54 -22.95
C ALA A 173 15.75 13.52 -21.44
N VAL A 174 14.72 13.57 -20.60
CA VAL A 174 14.87 13.51 -19.14
C VAL A 174 14.37 12.18 -18.58
N ASN A 175 14.99 11.72 -17.49
CA ASN A 175 14.46 10.64 -16.68
C ASN A 175 13.27 11.16 -15.86
N LEU A 176 12.10 11.22 -16.48
CA LEU A 176 10.89 11.76 -15.87
C LEU A 176 10.47 10.94 -14.64
N GLY A 177 10.65 9.61 -14.68
CA GLY A 177 10.36 8.74 -13.53
C GLY A 177 11.18 9.08 -12.28
N GLU A 178 12.47 9.39 -12.45
CA GLU A 178 13.33 9.80 -11.33
C GLU A 178 13.00 11.20 -10.80
N LEU A 179 12.69 12.15 -11.68
CA LEU A 179 12.24 13.48 -11.28
C LEU A 179 10.92 13.42 -10.48
N ILE A 180 9.97 12.59 -10.92
CA ILE A 180 8.71 12.34 -10.23
C ILE A 180 8.94 11.68 -8.86
N PHE A 181 9.85 10.69 -8.79
CA PHE A 181 10.20 10.05 -7.52
C PHE A 181 10.81 11.05 -6.53
N ASN A 182 11.67 11.97 -7.01
CA ASN A 182 12.24 13.03 -6.19
C ASN A 182 11.17 14.00 -5.67
N LEU A 183 10.17 14.36 -6.48
CA LEU A 183 9.01 15.14 -6.04
C LEU A 183 8.34 14.49 -4.83
N THR A 184 7.88 13.24 -4.94
CA THR A 184 7.09 12.62 -3.86
C THR A 184 7.94 12.37 -2.62
N LYS A 185 9.20 12.00 -2.81
CA LYS A 185 10.19 11.88 -1.74
C LYS A 185 10.31 13.19 -0.97
N ASN A 186 10.54 14.32 -1.64
CA ASN A 186 10.72 15.61 -1.00
C ASN A 186 9.46 16.08 -0.27
N VAL A 187 8.28 15.87 -0.87
CA VAL A 187 6.98 16.18 -0.24
C VAL A 187 6.85 15.43 1.08
N ILE A 188 7.06 14.12 1.08
CA ILE A 188 6.84 13.32 2.28
C ILE A 188 7.95 13.57 3.30
N PHE A 189 9.20 13.77 2.88
CA PHE A 189 10.29 14.12 3.79
C PHE A 189 10.05 15.47 4.48
N ARG A 190 9.59 16.50 3.75
CA ARG A 190 9.22 17.80 4.32
C ARG A 190 7.98 17.69 5.21
N ALA A 191 6.98 16.90 4.83
CA ALA A 191 5.80 16.66 5.64
C ALA A 191 6.12 15.90 6.95
N ALA A 192 7.09 14.99 6.89
CA ALA A 192 7.53 14.17 8.00
C ALA A 192 8.43 14.95 8.98
N PHE A 193 9.41 15.72 8.46
CA PHE A 193 10.53 16.24 9.25
C PHE A 193 10.74 17.76 9.13
N GLY A 194 9.83 18.47 8.45
CA GLY A 194 9.85 19.94 8.35
C GLY A 194 11.03 20.54 7.58
N THR A 195 11.87 19.73 6.91
CA THR A 195 13.11 20.18 6.26
C THR A 195 13.18 19.81 4.79
N ARG A 196 13.64 20.75 3.94
CA ARG A 196 13.96 20.51 2.52
C ARG A 196 15.38 20.00 2.33
N ASP A 197 16.35 20.62 3.01
CA ASP A 197 17.79 20.42 2.81
C ASP A 197 18.44 19.52 3.88
N GLY A 198 17.67 18.61 4.47
CA GLY A 198 18.16 17.73 5.53
C GLY A 198 19.23 16.77 5.00
N GLY A 199 20.47 16.94 5.43
CA GLY A 199 21.49 15.89 5.30
C GLY A 199 20.93 14.57 5.88
N GLY A 200 20.95 13.50 5.09
CA GLY A 200 20.43 12.19 5.49
C GLY A 200 19.22 11.68 4.69
N GLN A 201 18.70 12.42 3.70
CA GLN A 201 17.70 11.88 2.76
C GLN A 201 18.19 10.60 2.08
N ASP A 202 19.42 10.58 1.56
CA ASP A 202 19.99 9.41 0.90
C ASP A 202 20.15 8.23 1.86
N GLU A 203 20.55 8.49 3.11
CA GLU A 203 20.60 7.48 4.17
C GLU A 203 19.21 6.88 4.42
N PHE A 204 18.18 7.71 4.52
CA PHE A 204 16.82 7.27 4.74
C PHE A 204 16.22 6.50 3.56
N ILE A 205 16.51 6.92 2.32
CA ILE A 205 16.13 6.18 1.11
C ILE A 205 16.79 4.80 1.11
N ALA A 206 18.08 4.71 1.45
CA ALA A 206 18.77 3.43 1.54
C ALA A 206 18.11 2.50 2.58
N ILE A 207 17.68 3.05 3.73
CA ILE A 207 16.90 2.31 4.73
C ILE A 207 15.56 1.83 4.14
N LEU A 208 14.79 2.71 3.49
CA LEU A 208 13.51 2.36 2.85
C LEU A 208 13.67 1.24 1.82
N GLN A 209 14.69 1.32 0.96
CA GLN A 209 14.97 0.31 -0.06
C GLN A 209 15.32 -1.04 0.56
N GLU A 210 16.11 -1.06 1.63
CA GLU A 210 16.45 -2.29 2.34
C GLU A 210 15.23 -2.90 3.06
N PHE A 211 14.38 -2.07 3.68
CA PHE A 211 13.11 -2.52 4.26
C PHE A 211 12.20 -3.14 3.19
N SER A 212 12.06 -2.49 2.04
CA SER A 212 11.28 -3.01 0.90
C SER A 212 11.76 -4.39 0.46
N LYS A 213 13.09 -4.57 0.30
CA LYS A 213 13.71 -5.86 -0.04
C LYS A 213 13.44 -6.92 1.03
N LEU A 214 13.49 -6.56 2.31
CA LEU A 214 13.29 -7.49 3.43
C LEU A 214 11.81 -7.88 3.60
N PHE A 215 10.87 -6.96 3.36
CA PHE A 215 9.43 -7.27 3.39
C PHE A 215 9.02 -8.24 2.28
N GLY A 216 9.62 -8.13 1.10
CA GLY A 216 9.40 -9.04 -0.03
C GLY A 216 10.25 -10.32 0.00
N ALA A 217 11.19 -10.46 0.94
CA ALA A 217 12.08 -11.60 0.97
C ALA A 217 11.36 -12.90 1.36
N PHE A 218 11.61 -13.97 0.62
CA PHE A 218 11.15 -15.30 1.00
C PHE A 218 11.90 -15.78 2.25
N ASN A 219 11.17 -16.16 3.30
CA ASN A 219 11.72 -16.81 4.48
C ASN A 219 10.93 -18.09 4.80
N ILE A 220 11.63 -19.22 4.84
CA ILE A 220 11.02 -20.53 5.08
C ILE A 220 10.31 -20.62 6.44
N GLY A 221 10.78 -19.87 7.45
CA GLY A 221 10.19 -19.81 8.78
C GLY A 221 8.77 -19.22 8.80
N ASP A 222 8.43 -18.36 7.83
CA ASP A 222 7.08 -17.80 7.70
C ASP A 222 6.04 -18.87 7.31
N PHE A 223 6.48 -19.93 6.63
CA PHE A 223 5.60 -20.98 6.09
C PHE A 223 5.71 -22.30 6.87
N ILE A 224 6.90 -22.59 7.41
CA ILE A 224 7.24 -23.81 8.14
C ILE A 224 7.99 -23.42 9.43
N PRO A 225 7.27 -23.11 10.53
CA PRO A 225 7.87 -22.50 11.73
C PRO A 225 8.97 -23.30 12.42
N TRP A 226 9.02 -24.63 12.29
CA TRP A 226 10.10 -25.44 12.87
C TRP A 226 11.41 -25.34 12.07
N LEU A 227 11.38 -24.72 10.88
CA LEU A 227 12.55 -24.44 10.04
C LEU A 227 13.04 -22.99 10.17
N SER A 228 12.48 -22.20 11.09
CA SER A 228 12.87 -20.79 11.29
C SER A 228 14.32 -20.59 11.74
N TRP A 229 15.02 -21.65 12.16
CA TRP A 229 16.44 -21.61 12.46
C TRP A 229 17.32 -21.52 11.20
N MET A 230 16.78 -21.88 10.02
CA MET A 230 17.51 -21.79 8.75
C MET A 230 17.47 -20.37 8.21
N ASP A 231 18.64 -19.74 8.09
CA ASP A 231 18.79 -18.41 7.49
C ASP A 231 19.87 -18.39 6.39
N PRO A 232 19.69 -19.14 5.29
CA PRO A 232 20.70 -19.26 4.24
C PRO A 232 20.96 -17.93 3.52
N GLN A 233 19.98 -17.02 3.52
CA GLN A 233 20.06 -15.71 2.87
C GLN A 233 20.59 -14.60 3.80
N GLY A 234 20.88 -14.91 5.06
CA GLY A 234 21.35 -13.94 6.05
C GLY A 234 20.33 -12.84 6.38
N ILE A 235 19.04 -13.11 6.22
CA ILE A 235 17.93 -12.19 6.46
C ILE A 235 17.96 -11.68 7.90
N ASN A 236 18.24 -12.52 8.89
CA ASN A 236 18.24 -12.09 10.30
C ASN A 236 19.33 -11.06 10.59
N ARG A 237 20.50 -11.19 9.95
CA ARG A 237 21.58 -10.19 10.07
C ARG A 237 21.17 -8.87 9.42
N ARG A 238 20.57 -8.93 8.23
CA ARG A 238 20.09 -7.75 7.49
C ARG A 238 18.97 -7.04 8.24
N LEU A 239 18.01 -7.77 8.81
CA LEU A 239 16.94 -7.24 9.66
C LEU A 239 17.50 -6.42 10.83
N ARG A 240 18.46 -6.97 11.57
CA ARG A 240 19.12 -6.26 12.69
C ARG A 240 19.83 -4.99 12.23
N ALA A 241 20.57 -5.07 11.12
CA ALA A 241 21.28 -3.91 10.58
C ALA A 241 20.32 -2.81 10.10
N ALA A 242 19.26 -3.18 9.39
CA ALA A 242 18.24 -2.26 8.90
C ALA A 242 17.48 -1.58 10.06
N ARG A 243 17.05 -2.35 11.07
CA ARG A 243 16.41 -1.80 12.27
C ARG A 243 17.33 -0.83 13.02
N ALA A 244 18.59 -1.22 13.22
CA ALA A 244 19.55 -0.36 13.90
C ALA A 244 19.85 0.94 13.12
N ALA A 245 19.85 0.89 11.78
CA ALA A 245 20.00 2.08 10.95
C ALA A 245 18.79 3.02 11.10
N LEU A 246 17.57 2.48 11.05
CA LEU A 246 16.35 3.25 11.29
C LEU A 246 16.34 3.87 12.70
N ASP A 247 16.67 3.08 13.72
CA ASP A 247 16.72 3.54 15.10
C ASP A 247 17.65 4.76 15.22
N ARG A 248 18.90 4.65 14.74
CA ARG A 248 19.85 5.77 14.79
C ARG A 248 19.34 7.01 14.06
N PHE A 249 18.78 6.82 12.86
CA PHE A 249 18.33 7.92 12.03
C PHE A 249 17.15 8.67 12.67
N ILE A 250 16.09 7.95 13.04
CA ILE A 250 14.88 8.55 13.57
C ILE A 250 15.05 9.00 15.02
N ASP A 251 15.85 8.30 15.84
CA ASP A 251 16.08 8.74 17.22
C ASP A 251 16.75 10.11 17.27
N LYS A 252 17.71 10.36 16.37
CA LYS A 252 18.33 11.69 16.22
C LYS A 252 17.28 12.75 15.91
N ILE A 253 16.36 12.47 14.98
CA ILE A 253 15.28 13.39 14.59
C ILE A 253 14.35 13.64 15.79
N ILE A 254 13.89 12.60 16.48
CA ILE A 254 13.04 12.73 17.66
C ILE A 254 13.71 13.62 18.72
N ASP A 255 15.00 13.39 18.99
CA ASP A 255 15.75 14.14 20.00
C ASP A 255 15.93 15.61 19.60
N GLU A 256 16.11 15.91 18.32
CA GLU A 256 16.16 17.29 17.81
C GLU A 256 14.81 18.01 17.96
N HIS A 257 13.70 17.35 17.65
CA HIS A 257 12.35 17.94 17.81
C HIS A 257 12.01 18.16 19.29
N MET A 258 12.33 17.20 20.15
CA MET A 258 12.18 17.34 21.61
C MET A 258 12.98 18.53 22.18
N LYS A 259 14.17 18.82 21.64
CA LYS A 259 14.99 19.98 22.03
C LYS A 259 14.39 21.31 21.55
N ARG A 260 13.78 21.33 20.36
CA ARG A 260 13.10 22.52 19.81
C ARG A 260 11.86 22.87 20.64
N GLY A 261 11.14 21.86 21.13
CA GLY A 261 10.00 22.03 22.04
C GLY A 261 8.81 22.78 21.40
N LYS A 262 8.60 22.60 20.10
CA LYS A 262 7.48 23.21 19.37
C LYS A 262 6.13 22.67 19.85
N SER A 263 5.12 23.52 19.78
CA SER A 263 3.74 23.11 19.99
C SER A 263 3.16 22.56 18.70
N PRO A 264 2.27 21.55 18.74
CA PRO A 264 1.52 21.07 17.57
C PRO A 264 0.63 22.13 16.88
N ASP A 265 0.45 23.29 17.51
CA ASP A 265 -0.36 24.40 17.00
C ASP A 265 0.49 25.44 16.26
N ASP A 266 1.82 25.28 16.28
CA ASP A 266 2.74 26.18 15.61
C ASP A 266 2.60 26.02 14.10
N ALA A 267 2.67 27.13 13.35
CA ALA A 267 2.38 27.16 11.92
C ALA A 267 3.34 26.30 11.07
N ASP A 268 4.54 26.06 11.58
CA ASP A 268 5.61 25.28 10.95
C ASP A 268 5.90 23.97 11.70
N ALA A 269 4.94 23.47 12.49
CA ALA A 269 5.04 22.16 13.14
C ALA A 269 4.89 21.03 12.13
N ASP A 270 5.76 20.02 12.24
CA ASP A 270 5.73 18.86 11.35
C ASP A 270 5.10 17.62 11.99
N MET A 271 5.20 16.48 11.31
CA MET A 271 4.61 15.22 11.76
C MET A 271 5.19 14.71 13.07
N VAL A 272 6.50 14.88 13.27
CA VAL A 272 7.16 14.45 14.50
C VAL A 272 6.66 15.29 15.66
N ASP A 273 6.55 16.62 15.50
CA ASP A 273 6.02 17.52 16.54
C ASP A 273 4.59 17.11 16.98
N ASP A 274 3.72 16.79 16.01
CA ASP A 274 2.35 16.35 16.29
C ASP A 274 2.30 15.02 17.07
N MET A 275 3.22 14.09 16.78
CA MET A 275 3.30 12.81 17.50
C MET A 275 3.94 12.93 18.87
N LEU A 276 4.90 13.85 19.05
CA LEU A 276 5.55 14.10 20.34
C LEU A 276 4.56 14.53 21.42
N ALA A 277 3.45 15.19 21.04
CA ALA A 277 2.36 15.52 21.96
C ALA A 277 1.66 14.31 22.60
N PHE A 278 1.82 13.12 22.02
CA PHE A 278 1.28 11.86 22.54
C PHE A 278 2.37 10.95 23.11
N LEU A 279 3.64 11.37 23.09
CA LEU A 279 4.76 10.58 23.59
C LEU A 279 4.68 10.46 25.12
N ALA A 280 4.74 9.24 25.65
CA ALA A 280 4.58 8.97 27.07
C ALA A 280 5.62 9.69 27.97
N GLU A 281 6.79 10.00 27.43
CA GLU A 281 7.90 10.69 28.11
C GLU A 281 7.86 12.21 27.97
N ALA A 282 6.98 12.75 27.12
CA ALA A 282 6.84 14.20 26.97
C ALA A 282 6.20 14.79 28.24
N LYS A 283 6.78 15.88 28.76
CA LYS A 283 6.21 16.59 29.91
C LYS A 283 4.81 17.08 29.54
N PRO A 284 3.81 17.00 30.45
CA PRO A 284 2.51 17.58 30.18
C PRO A 284 2.69 19.08 29.91
N ALA A 285 2.47 19.48 28.67
CA ALA A 285 2.38 20.89 28.33
C ALA A 285 1.17 21.45 29.09
N ASN A 286 1.40 22.43 29.97
CA ASN A 286 0.32 23.21 30.56
C ASN A 286 -0.46 23.90 29.41
N LYS A 287 -1.57 23.30 28.97
CA LYS A 287 -2.56 23.99 28.14
C LYS A 287 -3.97 23.67 28.65
N SER A 288 -4.69 24.77 28.85
CA SER A 288 -6.03 24.92 29.35
C SER A 288 -7.09 24.33 28.42
N ALA A 289 -8.13 23.77 29.06
CA ALA A 289 -9.38 23.28 28.52
C ALA A 289 -9.87 23.98 27.23
N ALA A 290 -9.81 23.27 26.11
CA ALA A 290 -10.72 23.43 24.98
C ALA A 290 -11.32 22.06 24.72
N GLY A 291 -12.50 21.80 25.29
CA GLY A 291 -13.18 20.51 25.21
C GLY A 291 -13.48 20.09 23.77
N GLY A 292 -13.02 18.89 23.40
CA GLY A 292 -13.31 18.25 22.12
C GLY A 292 -12.63 16.88 21.97
N ASP A 293 -12.97 16.14 20.92
CA ASP A 293 -12.50 14.78 20.56
C ASP A 293 -10.97 14.53 20.55
N VAL A 294 -10.16 15.58 20.68
CA VAL A 294 -8.69 15.55 20.72
C VAL A 294 -8.18 15.28 22.14
N ASP A 295 -8.88 15.78 23.16
CA ASP A 295 -8.54 15.62 24.59
C ASP A 295 -8.77 14.16 25.06
N ASP A 296 -9.82 13.53 24.52
CA ASP A 296 -10.10 12.09 24.71
C ASP A 296 -9.05 11.19 24.02
N LEU A 297 -8.47 11.65 22.90
CA LEU A 297 -7.40 10.92 22.22
C LEU A 297 -6.08 11.00 23.00
N GLN A 298 -5.72 12.19 23.51
CA GLN A 298 -4.48 12.41 24.27
C GLN A 298 -4.49 11.72 25.64
N SER A 299 -5.66 11.62 26.28
CA SER A 299 -5.79 10.91 27.56
C SER A 299 -5.73 9.39 27.43
N THR A 300 -6.14 8.83 26.29
CA THR A 300 -6.24 7.38 26.07
C THR A 300 -5.09 6.78 25.26
N LEU A 301 -4.39 7.58 24.46
CA LEU A 301 -3.30 7.11 23.62
C LEU A 301 -1.95 7.60 24.13
N ARG A 302 -1.06 6.64 24.45
CA ARG A 302 0.33 6.90 24.81
C ARG A 302 1.24 6.25 23.79
N LEU A 303 1.96 7.07 23.03
CA LEU A 303 2.95 6.61 22.08
C LEU A 303 4.29 6.33 22.79
N THR A 304 5.00 5.34 22.26
CA THR A 304 6.42 5.11 22.50
C THR A 304 7.24 5.64 21.33
N ARG A 305 8.56 5.75 21.50
CA ARG A 305 9.47 6.08 20.38
C ARG A 305 9.35 5.05 19.25
N ASP A 306 9.15 3.77 19.59
CA ASP A 306 8.97 2.70 18.62
C ASP A 306 7.70 2.91 17.77
N ASN A 307 6.60 3.38 18.38
CA ASN A 307 5.41 3.75 17.62
C ASN A 307 5.69 4.89 16.63
N ILE A 308 6.39 5.94 17.08
CA ILE A 308 6.75 7.08 16.23
C ILE A 308 7.62 6.62 15.04
N LYS A 309 8.66 5.82 15.30
CA LYS A 309 9.53 5.25 14.26
C LYS A 309 8.74 4.44 13.24
N ALA A 310 7.84 3.58 13.72
CA ALA A 310 7.05 2.72 12.86
C ALA A 310 6.05 3.52 12.00
N ILE A 311 5.40 4.55 12.56
CA ILE A 311 4.49 5.44 11.82
C ILE A 311 5.23 6.26 10.76
N ILE A 312 6.43 6.78 11.07
CA ILE A 312 7.24 7.49 10.08
C ILE A 312 7.56 6.57 8.90
N MET A 313 7.91 5.32 9.16
CA MET A 313 8.14 4.35 8.09
C MET A 313 6.88 4.07 7.26
N ASP A 314 5.71 3.94 7.89
CA ASP A 314 4.44 3.77 7.19
C ASP A 314 4.15 4.94 6.23
N VAL A 315 4.32 6.17 6.70
CA VAL A 315 4.05 7.40 5.92
C VAL A 315 5.04 7.52 4.76
N MET A 316 6.32 7.26 5.01
CA MET A 316 7.36 7.36 3.99
C MET A 316 7.21 6.31 2.90
N PHE A 317 6.97 5.05 3.29
CA PHE A 317 6.75 3.95 2.34
C PHE A 317 5.44 4.15 1.56
N GLY A 318 4.37 4.49 2.28
CA GLY A 318 3.04 4.65 1.72
C GLY A 318 2.88 5.88 0.82
N GLY A 319 3.56 7.00 1.11
CA GLY A 319 3.40 8.27 0.41
C GLY A 319 4.37 8.51 -0.75
N THR A 320 5.52 7.83 -0.79
CA THR A 320 6.58 8.10 -1.78
C THR A 320 6.36 7.31 -3.07
N GLU A 321 6.52 5.98 -3.01
CA GLU A 321 6.54 5.11 -4.20
C GLU A 321 5.16 5.00 -4.86
N THR A 322 4.08 4.99 -4.06
CA THR A 322 2.71 4.81 -4.59
C THR A 322 2.29 5.97 -5.47
N VAL A 323 2.52 7.21 -5.00
CA VAL A 323 2.18 8.44 -5.73
C VAL A 323 3.11 8.62 -6.91
N ALA A 324 4.42 8.34 -6.75
CA ALA A 324 5.37 8.44 -7.85
C ALA A 324 5.01 7.48 -8.99
N SER A 325 4.74 6.22 -8.67
CA SER A 325 4.28 5.22 -9.62
C SER A 325 3.00 5.66 -10.34
N ALA A 326 2.01 6.19 -9.62
CA ALA A 326 0.77 6.67 -10.24
C ALA A 326 0.98 7.85 -11.20
N ILE A 327 1.83 8.82 -10.85
CA ILE A 327 2.15 9.95 -11.74
C ILE A 327 2.91 9.45 -12.97
N GLU A 328 3.90 8.57 -12.78
CA GLU A 328 4.71 8.01 -13.85
C GLU A 328 3.85 7.18 -14.83
N TRP A 329 2.93 6.35 -14.32
CA TRP A 329 1.96 5.61 -15.12
C TRP A 329 1.00 6.53 -15.88
N ALA A 330 0.48 7.59 -15.23
CA ALA A 330 -0.39 8.55 -15.90
C ALA A 330 0.34 9.22 -17.07
N MET A 331 1.57 9.69 -16.87
CA MET A 331 2.38 10.30 -17.92
C MET A 331 2.70 9.31 -19.05
N ALA A 332 3.02 8.05 -18.71
CA ALA A 332 3.30 7.03 -19.70
C ALA A 332 2.08 6.65 -20.55
N GLU A 333 0.92 6.45 -19.93
CA GLU A 333 -0.34 6.19 -20.65
C GLU A 333 -0.71 7.34 -21.58
N MET A 334 -0.48 8.57 -21.14
CA MET A 334 -0.73 9.76 -21.95
C MET A 334 0.23 9.87 -23.14
N MET A 335 1.50 9.46 -22.99
CA MET A 335 2.44 9.38 -24.12
C MET A 335 2.15 8.17 -25.03
N HIS A 336 1.60 7.09 -24.47
CA HIS A 336 1.15 5.92 -25.21
C HIS A 336 -0.17 6.18 -25.98
N SER A 337 -1.02 7.11 -25.49
CA SER A 337 -2.26 7.58 -26.13
C SER A 337 -2.21 9.09 -26.46
N PRO A 338 -1.58 9.49 -27.58
CA PRO A 338 -1.45 10.90 -27.96
C PRO A 338 -2.77 11.64 -28.14
N ASP A 339 -3.85 10.92 -28.46
CA ASP A 339 -5.18 11.50 -28.63
C ASP A 339 -5.77 11.95 -27.29
N ASP A 340 -5.65 11.12 -26.25
CA ASP A 340 -6.05 11.48 -24.90
C ASP A 340 -5.16 12.57 -24.32
N LEU A 341 -3.85 12.57 -24.63
CA LEU A 341 -2.96 13.68 -24.27
C LEU A 341 -3.39 15.00 -24.88
N ARG A 342 -3.66 15.05 -26.19
CA ARG A 342 -4.17 16.27 -26.83
C ARG A 342 -5.49 16.73 -26.22
N ARG A 343 -6.38 15.79 -25.88
CA ARG A 343 -7.67 16.12 -25.25
C ARG A 343 -7.49 16.72 -23.86
N LEU A 344 -6.62 16.16 -23.01
CA LEU A 344 -6.31 16.75 -21.70
C LEU A 344 -5.67 18.12 -21.86
N GLN A 345 -4.73 18.25 -22.80
CA GLN A 345 -4.04 19.50 -23.08
C GLN A 345 -4.97 20.60 -23.60
N GLN A 346 -6.03 20.23 -24.32
CA GLN A 346 -7.10 21.14 -24.74
C GLN A 346 -7.94 21.59 -23.54
N GLU A 347 -8.39 20.66 -22.68
CA GLU A 347 -9.12 21.02 -21.45
C GLU A 347 -8.32 22.01 -20.59
N LEU A 348 -7.02 21.77 -20.42
CA LEU A 348 -6.13 22.65 -19.69
C LEU A 348 -6.02 24.04 -20.32
N ALA A 349 -5.91 24.11 -21.65
CA ALA A 349 -5.88 25.38 -22.37
C ALA A 349 -7.20 26.16 -22.22
N ASP A 350 -8.34 25.47 -22.27
CA ASP A 350 -9.67 26.09 -22.18
C ASP A 350 -9.97 26.63 -20.78
N VAL A 351 -9.52 25.93 -19.73
CA VAL A 351 -9.80 26.29 -18.33
C VAL A 351 -8.77 27.26 -17.76
N VAL A 352 -7.48 27.09 -18.10
CA VAL A 352 -6.35 27.79 -17.47
C VAL A 352 -5.76 28.87 -18.38
N GLY A 353 -5.74 28.64 -19.70
CA GLY A 353 -5.04 29.48 -20.67
C GLY A 353 -3.52 29.29 -20.67
N TYR A 354 -2.82 30.02 -21.54
CA TYR A 354 -1.38 29.82 -21.78
C TYR A 354 -0.45 30.74 -20.97
N ASP A 355 -1.01 31.68 -20.19
CA ASP A 355 -0.24 32.75 -19.53
C ASP A 355 0.20 32.39 -18.09
N ARG A 356 -0.18 31.20 -17.62
CA ARG A 356 0.25 30.64 -16.32
C ARG A 356 0.13 29.12 -16.35
N ASN A 357 0.85 28.43 -15.44
CA ASN A 357 0.63 27.01 -15.24
C ASN A 357 -0.57 26.74 -14.31
N VAL A 358 -0.99 25.47 -14.23
CA VAL A 358 -2.09 24.97 -13.41
C VAL A 358 -1.83 25.26 -11.94
N SER A 359 -2.87 25.73 -11.25
CA SER A 359 -2.89 25.93 -9.80
C SER A 359 -3.89 24.98 -9.13
N GLU A 360 -3.80 24.86 -7.80
CA GLU A 360 -4.72 24.03 -7.02
C GLU A 360 -6.19 24.42 -7.23
N SER A 361 -6.50 25.72 -7.38
CA SER A 361 -7.88 26.19 -7.56
C SER A 361 -8.50 25.82 -8.92
N ASP A 362 -7.69 25.31 -9.85
CA ASP A 362 -8.17 24.89 -11.16
C ASP A 362 -8.59 23.41 -11.18
N LEU A 363 -8.06 22.56 -10.27
CA LEU A 363 -8.23 21.11 -10.31
C LEU A 363 -9.70 20.68 -10.30
N ASP A 364 -10.56 21.41 -9.60
CA ASP A 364 -11.99 21.13 -9.55
C ASP A 364 -12.73 21.32 -10.88
N LYS A 365 -12.12 22.06 -11.81
CA LYS A 365 -12.66 22.42 -13.13
C LYS A 365 -12.10 21.55 -14.26
N LEU A 366 -11.32 20.51 -13.95
CA LEU A 366 -10.66 19.63 -14.92
C LEU A 366 -11.28 18.21 -14.91
N PRO A 367 -12.51 18.03 -15.44
CA PRO A 367 -13.20 16.74 -15.41
C PRO A 367 -12.49 15.64 -16.23
N PHE A 368 -11.84 15.97 -17.34
CA PHE A 368 -11.12 14.98 -18.15
C PHE A 368 -9.80 14.57 -17.50
N LEU A 369 -9.09 15.47 -16.81
CA LEU A 369 -7.98 15.09 -15.92
C LEU A 369 -8.42 14.02 -14.92
N ARG A 370 -9.58 14.21 -14.26
CA ARG A 370 -10.12 13.21 -13.32
C ARG A 370 -10.40 11.87 -13.99
N CYS A 371 -10.86 11.88 -15.24
CA CYS A 371 -11.06 10.67 -16.04
C CYS A 371 -9.73 9.95 -16.30
N VAL A 372 -8.68 10.69 -16.69
CA VAL A 372 -7.32 10.18 -16.91
C VAL A 372 -6.76 9.54 -15.64
N ILE A 373 -6.88 10.23 -14.49
CA ILE A 373 -6.41 9.71 -13.21
C ILE A 373 -7.16 8.45 -12.79
N LYS A 374 -8.50 8.42 -12.93
CA LYS A 374 -9.30 7.23 -12.62
C LYS A 374 -8.90 6.04 -13.50
N GLU A 375 -8.73 6.25 -14.81
CA GLU A 375 -8.34 5.19 -15.72
C GLU A 375 -6.92 4.68 -15.48
N THR A 376 -6.00 5.60 -15.15
CA THR A 376 -4.64 5.24 -14.73
C THR A 376 -4.68 4.35 -13.50
N LEU A 377 -5.43 4.72 -12.46
CA LEU A 377 -5.52 3.95 -11.21
C LEU A 377 -6.26 2.61 -11.39
N ARG A 378 -7.15 2.50 -12.38
CA ARG A 378 -7.84 1.25 -12.72
C ARG A 378 -6.88 0.25 -13.34
N LEU A 379 -6.10 0.71 -14.33
CA LEU A 379 -5.14 -0.15 -15.03
C LEU A 379 -3.86 -0.37 -14.24
N HIS A 380 -3.40 0.62 -13.50
CA HIS A 380 -2.12 0.59 -12.79
C HIS A 380 -2.31 0.94 -11.31
N PRO A 381 -3.08 0.13 -10.55
CA PRO A 381 -3.20 0.35 -9.12
C PRO A 381 -1.81 0.21 -8.48
N PRO A 382 -1.29 1.24 -7.78
CA PRO A 382 0.06 1.19 -7.24
C PRO A 382 0.31 0.01 -6.30
N ILE A 383 -0.73 -0.45 -5.60
CA ILE A 383 -0.73 -1.67 -4.79
C ILE A 383 -1.72 -2.66 -5.42
N PRO A 384 -1.27 -3.61 -6.26
CA PRO A 384 -2.17 -4.48 -7.01
C PRO A 384 -2.78 -5.62 -6.17
N LEU A 385 -2.18 -5.94 -5.01
CA LEU A 385 -2.67 -6.96 -4.07
C LEU A 385 -2.89 -6.33 -2.68
N LEU A 386 -4.15 -6.25 -2.23
CA LEU A 386 -4.46 -5.80 -0.87
C LEU A 386 -4.40 -7.01 0.08
N LEU A 387 -3.49 -6.96 1.05
CA LEU A 387 -3.23 -8.07 1.98
C LEU A 387 -4.06 -7.98 3.26
N HIS A 388 -4.86 -9.00 3.52
CA HIS A 388 -5.72 -9.11 4.69
C HIS A 388 -5.44 -10.42 5.45
N GLU A 389 -5.82 -10.45 6.72
CA GLU A 389 -5.81 -11.66 7.54
C GLU A 389 -7.14 -11.81 8.26
N THR A 390 -7.65 -13.03 8.35
CA THR A 390 -8.90 -13.32 9.06
C THR A 390 -8.69 -13.43 10.58
N ALA A 391 -9.45 -12.67 11.36
CA ALA A 391 -9.45 -12.71 12.82
C ALA A 391 -10.16 -13.94 13.40
N GLU A 392 -11.06 -14.57 12.63
CA GLU A 392 -11.89 -15.71 13.02
C GLU A 392 -12.21 -16.63 11.82
N ASP A 393 -12.82 -17.78 12.08
CA ASP A 393 -13.29 -18.69 11.03
C ASP A 393 -14.46 -18.02 10.28
N CYS A 394 -14.35 -17.89 8.96
CA CYS A 394 -15.31 -17.19 8.10
C CYS A 394 -15.87 -18.11 7.01
N VAL A 395 -16.91 -17.64 6.31
CA VAL A 395 -17.44 -18.25 5.09
C VAL A 395 -17.51 -17.18 4.01
N VAL A 396 -16.96 -17.44 2.83
CA VAL A 396 -17.00 -16.53 1.66
C VAL A 396 -17.47 -17.32 0.46
N GLY A 397 -18.52 -16.87 -0.24
CA GLY A 397 -19.06 -17.61 -1.39
C GLY A 397 -19.52 -19.04 -1.09
N GLY A 398 -19.91 -19.32 0.17
CA GLY A 398 -20.24 -20.67 0.64
C GLY A 398 -19.03 -21.57 0.97
N TYR A 399 -17.80 -21.07 0.82
CA TYR A 399 -16.58 -21.79 1.16
C TYR A 399 -16.01 -21.37 2.52
N SER A 400 -15.37 -22.30 3.22
CA SER A 400 -14.74 -22.03 4.51
C SER A 400 -13.40 -21.28 4.34
N VAL A 401 -13.20 -20.25 5.16
CA VAL A 401 -11.94 -19.51 5.29
C VAL A 401 -11.52 -19.56 6.76
N PRO A 402 -10.55 -20.42 7.15
CA PRO A 402 -10.15 -20.57 8.55
C PRO A 402 -9.53 -19.30 9.14
N LYS A 403 -9.59 -19.14 10.47
CA LYS A 403 -8.88 -18.09 11.22
C LYS A 403 -7.38 -18.08 10.90
N GLY A 404 -6.78 -16.88 10.87
CA GLY A 404 -5.36 -16.66 10.57
C GLY A 404 -4.99 -16.90 9.11
N SER A 405 -5.97 -17.00 8.20
CA SER A 405 -5.72 -17.13 6.77
C SER A 405 -5.28 -15.80 6.17
N ARG A 406 -4.32 -15.85 5.24
CA ARG A 406 -3.93 -14.71 4.40
C ARG A 406 -4.90 -14.58 3.24
N VAL A 407 -5.41 -13.37 3.01
CA VAL A 407 -6.37 -13.07 1.95
C VAL A 407 -5.79 -11.96 1.08
N MET A 408 -5.66 -12.21 -0.21
CA MET A 408 -5.02 -11.32 -1.19
C MET A 408 -6.08 -10.86 -2.17
N ILE A 409 -6.49 -9.60 -2.05
CA ILE A 409 -7.49 -9.03 -2.95
C ILE A 409 -6.76 -8.44 -4.14
N ASN A 410 -6.93 -9.07 -5.29
CA ASN A 410 -6.27 -8.73 -6.52
C ASN A 410 -7.02 -7.61 -7.24
N VAL A 411 -6.76 -6.37 -6.82
CA VAL A 411 -7.40 -5.19 -7.40
C VAL A 411 -6.97 -4.96 -8.85
N TRP A 412 -5.81 -5.45 -9.26
CA TRP A 412 -5.38 -5.44 -10.65
C TRP A 412 -6.28 -6.32 -11.54
N ALA A 413 -6.64 -7.52 -11.06
CA ALA A 413 -7.57 -8.41 -11.75
C ALA A 413 -8.99 -7.82 -11.77
N ILE A 414 -9.48 -7.30 -10.64
CA ILE A 414 -10.79 -6.65 -10.52
C ILE A 414 -10.90 -5.46 -11.48
N GLY A 415 -9.86 -4.63 -11.56
CA GLY A 415 -9.80 -3.50 -12.49
C GLY A 415 -9.80 -3.93 -13.95
N ARG A 416 -9.55 -5.20 -14.27
CA ARG A 416 -9.56 -5.79 -15.63
C ARG A 416 -10.65 -6.85 -15.82
N ASP A 417 -11.57 -6.97 -14.88
CA ASP A 417 -12.65 -7.93 -14.99
C ASP A 417 -13.56 -7.59 -16.17
N ARG A 418 -13.71 -8.54 -17.10
CA ARG A 418 -14.49 -8.35 -18.34
C ARG A 418 -16.00 -8.32 -18.08
N GLY A 419 -16.46 -8.79 -16.91
CA GLY A 419 -17.84 -8.64 -16.47
C GLY A 419 -18.17 -7.20 -16.07
N SER A 420 -17.21 -6.51 -15.43
CA SER A 420 -17.35 -5.13 -14.98
C SER A 420 -16.92 -4.08 -16.00
N TRP A 421 -15.93 -4.37 -16.84
CA TRP A 421 -15.26 -3.39 -17.70
C TRP A 421 -15.29 -3.79 -19.18
N LYS A 422 -15.93 -2.96 -20.02
CA LYS A 422 -15.86 -3.09 -21.47
C LYS A 422 -14.47 -2.70 -21.97
N ASP A 423 -13.86 -3.52 -22.82
CA ASP A 423 -12.48 -3.35 -23.31
C ASP A 423 -11.51 -3.15 -22.13
N ALA A 424 -11.56 -4.09 -21.17
CA ALA A 424 -10.95 -3.95 -19.85
C ALA A 424 -9.44 -3.67 -19.88
N ASP A 425 -8.73 -4.16 -20.89
CA ASP A 425 -7.28 -3.99 -21.01
C ASP A 425 -6.87 -2.66 -21.69
N VAL A 426 -7.83 -1.91 -22.24
CA VAL A 426 -7.57 -0.67 -22.99
C VAL A 426 -7.65 0.56 -22.08
N PHE A 427 -6.63 1.43 -22.16
CA PHE A 427 -6.66 2.76 -21.57
C PHE A 427 -7.67 3.64 -22.31
N ARG A 428 -8.81 3.90 -21.67
CA ARG A 428 -9.91 4.71 -22.21
C ARG A 428 -10.49 5.63 -21.12
N PRO A 429 -9.89 6.80 -20.86
CA PRO A 429 -10.38 7.76 -19.87
C PRO A 429 -11.85 8.12 -20.05
N SER A 430 -12.33 8.19 -21.30
CA SER A 430 -13.71 8.55 -21.61
C SER A 430 -14.78 7.67 -20.96
N ARG A 431 -14.44 6.45 -20.50
CA ARG A 431 -15.38 5.61 -19.73
C ARG A 431 -15.86 6.27 -18.43
N PHE A 432 -15.03 7.12 -17.83
CA PHE A 432 -15.34 7.85 -16.59
C PHE A 432 -15.96 9.23 -16.82
N ALA A 433 -16.13 9.66 -18.08
CA ALA A 433 -16.80 10.90 -18.41
C ALA A 433 -18.29 10.85 -17.97
N PRO A 434 -19.00 11.98 -17.83
CA PRO A 434 -20.40 12.00 -17.39
C PRO A 434 -21.36 11.10 -18.20
N GLU A 435 -21.10 10.95 -19.50
CA GLU A 435 -21.87 10.11 -20.45
C GLU A 435 -21.28 8.70 -20.61
N GLY A 436 -20.17 8.40 -19.93
CA GLY A 436 -19.45 7.13 -20.03
C GLY A 436 -20.05 6.03 -19.15
N GLU A 437 -19.77 4.77 -19.47
CA GLU A 437 -20.34 3.62 -18.76
C GLU A 437 -19.91 3.51 -17.28
N ALA A 438 -18.83 4.20 -16.89
CA ALA A 438 -18.28 4.21 -15.53
C ALA A 438 -18.42 5.58 -14.84
N ALA A 439 -19.29 6.47 -15.33
CA ALA A 439 -19.49 7.82 -14.77
C ALA A 439 -19.77 7.83 -13.26
N GLY A 440 -20.58 6.86 -12.80
CA GLY A 440 -20.98 6.72 -11.40
C GLY A 440 -19.96 6.04 -10.48
N LEU A 441 -18.87 5.50 -11.03
CA LEU A 441 -17.87 4.79 -10.23
C LEU A 441 -16.93 5.78 -9.53
N ASP A 442 -16.74 5.60 -8.23
CA ASP A 442 -15.77 6.33 -7.43
C ASP A 442 -14.80 5.39 -6.71
N PHE A 443 -13.69 5.97 -6.24
CA PHE A 443 -12.64 5.25 -5.53
C PHE A 443 -12.77 5.38 -4.01
N LYS A 444 -13.93 5.82 -3.48
CA LYS A 444 -14.16 6.01 -2.03
C LYS A 444 -14.47 4.69 -1.31
N GLY A 445 -14.38 3.56 -2.01
CA GLY A 445 -14.53 2.22 -1.48
C GLY A 445 -15.96 1.68 -1.52
N GLY A 446 -16.91 2.38 -2.15
CA GLY A 446 -18.29 1.89 -2.34
C GLY A 446 -18.49 1.03 -3.59
N CYS A 447 -17.66 1.26 -4.62
CA CYS A 447 -17.66 0.55 -5.89
C CYS A 447 -16.58 -0.54 -5.89
N PHE A 448 -17.00 -1.81 -5.91
CA PHE A 448 -16.07 -2.96 -5.76
C PHE A 448 -15.41 -3.36 -7.06
N GLU A 449 -15.86 -2.79 -8.17
CA GLU A 449 -15.27 -2.84 -9.50
C GLU A 449 -14.03 -1.94 -9.59
N PHE A 450 -13.89 -0.96 -8.68
CA PHE A 450 -12.84 0.06 -8.69
C PHE A 450 -12.28 0.36 -7.28
N LEU A 451 -11.19 -0.34 -6.90
CA LEU A 451 -10.64 -0.33 -5.54
C LEU A 451 -9.17 0.15 -5.43
N PRO A 452 -8.74 1.24 -6.10
CA PRO A 452 -7.32 1.64 -6.09
C PRO A 452 -6.83 2.10 -4.70
N PHE A 453 -7.73 2.49 -3.80
CA PHE A 453 -7.44 2.84 -2.41
C PHE A 453 -7.97 1.82 -1.40
N GLY A 454 -8.38 0.63 -1.87
CA GLY A 454 -9.08 -0.37 -1.07
C GLY A 454 -10.47 0.07 -0.60
N SER A 455 -10.99 -0.63 0.40
CA SER A 455 -12.32 -0.35 0.98
C SER A 455 -12.37 -0.72 2.47
N GLY A 456 -13.47 -0.36 3.13
CA GLY A 456 -13.75 -0.67 4.52
C GLY A 456 -12.76 -0.03 5.49
N ARG A 457 -12.55 -0.68 6.64
CA ARG A 457 -11.68 -0.19 7.73
C ARG A 457 -10.24 0.04 7.27
N ARG A 458 -9.74 -0.77 6.33
CA ARG A 458 -8.35 -0.70 5.84
C ARG A 458 -8.17 0.17 4.59
N SER A 459 -9.19 0.92 4.19
CA SER A 459 -9.08 1.94 3.12
C SER A 459 -7.92 2.91 3.37
N CYS A 460 -7.31 3.40 2.29
CA CYS A 460 -6.13 4.26 2.37
C CYS A 460 -6.40 5.55 3.18
N PRO A 461 -5.67 5.81 4.27
CA PRO A 461 -5.84 7.03 5.05
C PRO A 461 -5.23 8.27 4.37
N GLY A 462 -4.28 8.08 3.45
CA GLY A 462 -3.58 9.15 2.71
C GLY A 462 -4.22 9.52 1.37
N MET A 463 -5.41 9.00 1.06
CA MET A 463 -6.06 9.15 -0.27
C MET A 463 -6.15 10.60 -0.74
N ALA A 464 -6.59 11.53 0.13
CA ALA A 464 -6.77 12.92 -0.24
C ALA A 464 -5.45 13.63 -0.61
N LEU A 465 -4.38 13.36 0.16
CA LEU A 465 -3.05 13.93 -0.09
C LEU A 465 -2.42 13.32 -1.35
N GLY A 466 -2.51 12.00 -1.50
CA GLY A 466 -1.98 11.30 -2.67
C GLY A 466 -2.63 11.73 -3.98
N LEU A 467 -3.97 11.87 -3.99
CA LEU A 467 -4.70 12.37 -5.15
C LEU A 467 -4.34 13.81 -5.47
N TYR A 468 -4.18 14.67 -4.46
CA TYR A 468 -3.77 16.05 -4.69
C TYR A 468 -2.40 16.15 -5.36
N ALA A 469 -1.41 15.41 -4.86
CA ALA A 469 -0.08 15.37 -5.46
C ALA A 469 -0.11 14.78 -6.88
N LEU A 470 -0.88 13.71 -7.10
CA LEU A 470 -1.06 13.07 -8.40
C LEU A 470 -1.70 14.01 -9.43
N GLU A 471 -2.86 14.58 -9.09
CA GLU A 471 -3.62 15.48 -9.96
C GLU A 471 -2.81 16.74 -10.30
N LEU A 472 -2.19 17.38 -9.29
CA LEU A 472 -1.42 18.60 -9.52
C LEU A 472 -0.19 18.36 -10.39
N ALA A 473 0.58 17.29 -10.12
CA ALA A 473 1.78 16.99 -10.88
C ALA A 473 1.45 16.64 -12.33
N VAL A 474 0.47 15.76 -12.57
CA VAL A 474 0.05 15.38 -13.94
C VAL A 474 -0.48 16.60 -14.68
N ALA A 475 -1.32 17.43 -14.05
CA ALA A 475 -1.86 18.63 -14.68
C ALA A 475 -0.76 19.63 -15.05
N GLN A 476 0.20 19.90 -14.15
CA GLN A 476 1.29 20.83 -14.41
C GLN A 476 2.26 20.32 -15.50
N LEU A 477 2.55 19.03 -15.53
CA LEU A 477 3.39 18.41 -16.56
C LEU A 477 2.70 18.41 -17.93
N ALA A 478 1.42 18.03 -17.98
CA ALA A 478 0.65 18.01 -19.23
C ALA A 478 0.40 19.42 -19.78
N HIS A 479 0.16 20.39 -18.89
CA HIS A 479 -0.07 21.78 -19.29
C HIS A 479 1.21 22.47 -19.73
N GLY A 480 2.27 22.35 -18.92
CA GLY A 480 3.55 23.03 -19.14
C GLY A 480 4.28 22.60 -20.40
N PHE A 481 4.11 21.34 -20.84
CA PHE A 481 4.94 20.75 -21.87
C PHE A 481 4.15 19.92 -22.89
N SER A 482 4.61 19.96 -24.13
CA SER A 482 4.38 18.94 -25.14
C SER A 482 5.42 17.85 -24.94
N TRP A 483 5.01 16.59 -25.09
CA TRP A 483 5.86 15.45 -24.80
C TRP A 483 6.11 14.62 -26.06
N SER A 484 7.35 14.22 -26.25
CA SER A 484 7.73 13.22 -27.25
C SER A 484 8.61 12.14 -26.62
N LEU A 485 8.59 10.95 -27.18
CA LEU A 485 9.46 9.86 -26.74
C LEU A 485 10.86 10.03 -27.36
N PRO A 486 11.93 9.63 -26.64
CA PRO A 486 13.30 9.79 -27.10
C PRO A 486 13.56 9.03 -28.41
N ASP A 487 14.54 9.50 -29.18
CA ASP A 487 15.07 8.84 -30.38
C ASP A 487 14.03 8.50 -31.46
N GLY A 488 12.91 9.22 -31.49
CA GLY A 488 11.82 8.99 -32.45
C GLY A 488 10.99 7.74 -32.18
N MET A 489 11.08 7.18 -30.97
CA MET A 489 10.28 6.04 -30.51
C MET A 489 8.78 6.30 -30.71
N LYS A 490 8.07 5.31 -31.23
CA LYS A 490 6.61 5.39 -31.40
C LYS A 490 5.90 5.11 -30.07
N PRO A 491 4.70 5.68 -29.85
CA PRO A 491 3.89 5.37 -28.66
C PRO A 491 3.73 3.87 -28.39
N SER A 492 3.49 3.07 -29.43
CA SER A 492 3.30 1.61 -29.34
C SER A 492 4.56 0.82 -28.96
N GLU A 493 5.74 1.45 -29.00
CA GLU A 493 7.02 0.83 -28.65
C GLU A 493 7.40 1.09 -27.18
N LEU A 494 6.65 1.97 -26.48
CA LEU A 494 6.88 2.26 -25.07
C LEU A 494 6.56 1.00 -24.23
N ASP A 495 7.53 0.58 -23.41
CA ASP A 495 7.34 -0.55 -22.48
C ASP A 495 6.26 -0.21 -21.44
N MET A 496 5.19 -0.99 -21.40
CA MET A 496 4.09 -0.85 -20.43
C MET A 496 4.08 -1.99 -19.40
N GLY A 497 5.23 -2.65 -19.20
CA GLY A 497 5.43 -3.67 -18.17
C GLY A 497 5.56 -3.09 -16.76
N ASP A 498 5.17 -3.89 -15.76
CA ASP A 498 5.31 -3.59 -14.33
C ASP A 498 6.29 -4.55 -13.65
N ILE A 499 6.80 -4.15 -12.47
CA ILE A 499 7.56 -5.03 -11.57
C ILE A 499 6.63 -5.49 -10.45
N PHE A 500 6.65 -6.78 -10.15
CA PHE A 500 5.94 -7.30 -8.99
C PHE A 500 6.67 -7.00 -7.68
N GLY A 501 5.93 -6.51 -6.70
CA GLY A 501 6.40 -6.26 -5.34
C GLY A 501 5.24 -5.84 -4.43
N LEU A 502 5.55 -5.17 -3.33
CA LEU A 502 4.52 -4.52 -2.50
C LEU A 502 3.80 -3.40 -3.28
N THR A 503 4.54 -2.73 -4.16
CA THR A 503 4.01 -1.83 -5.20
C THR A 503 4.28 -2.39 -6.59
N ALA A 504 3.60 -1.85 -7.60
CA ALA A 504 3.79 -2.19 -9.02
C ALA A 504 4.24 -0.98 -9.85
N PRO A 505 5.49 -0.50 -9.70
CA PRO A 505 6.05 0.52 -10.57
C PRO A 505 6.30 -0.04 -11.98
N ARG A 506 6.53 0.86 -12.94
CA ARG A 506 6.97 0.49 -14.30
C ARG A 506 8.27 -0.32 -14.25
N ALA A 507 8.38 -1.29 -15.15
CA ALA A 507 9.59 -2.09 -15.35
C ALA A 507 10.78 -1.24 -15.80
N THR A 508 10.50 -0.29 -16.68
CA THR A 508 11.48 0.67 -17.20
C THR A 508 11.03 2.09 -16.86
N ARG A 509 11.94 2.88 -16.30
CA ARG A 509 11.69 4.30 -15.98
C ARG A 509 11.29 5.07 -17.24
N LEU A 510 10.32 5.97 -17.10
CA LEU A 510 9.86 6.81 -18.20
C LEU A 510 10.91 7.88 -18.54
N TYR A 511 11.44 7.81 -19.76
CA TYR A 511 12.20 8.88 -20.38
C TYR A 511 11.33 9.60 -21.40
N ALA A 512 11.39 10.93 -21.40
CA ALA A 512 10.61 11.75 -22.33
C ALA A 512 11.31 13.08 -22.62
N VAL A 513 11.01 13.64 -23.78
CA VAL A 513 11.55 14.92 -24.25
C VAL A 513 10.47 16.00 -24.08
N PRO A 514 10.67 16.98 -23.18
CA PRO A 514 9.73 18.06 -22.94
C PRO A 514 9.94 19.22 -23.94
N THR A 515 8.87 19.80 -24.45
CA THR A 515 8.88 21.06 -25.19
C THR A 515 7.93 22.05 -24.52
N PRO A 516 8.38 23.22 -24.03
CA PRO A 516 7.52 24.19 -23.36
C PRO A 516 6.31 24.60 -24.22
N ARG A 517 5.12 24.68 -23.60
CA ARG A 517 3.85 25.08 -24.26
C ARG A 517 3.33 26.46 -23.86
N LEU A 518 3.72 26.95 -22.69
CA LEU A 518 3.15 28.16 -22.10
C LEU A 518 3.90 29.42 -22.55
N ASN A 519 3.20 30.55 -22.57
CA ASN A 519 3.76 31.86 -22.87
C ASN A 519 4.52 32.46 -21.67
N CYS A 520 4.23 31.96 -20.46
CA CYS A 520 4.92 32.38 -19.25
C CYS A 520 6.21 31.58 -19.03
N PRO A 521 7.24 32.19 -18.39
CA PRO A 521 8.39 31.45 -17.91
C PRO A 521 7.95 30.33 -16.96
N LEU A 522 8.46 29.12 -17.22
CA LEU A 522 8.28 27.97 -16.32
C LEU A 522 9.36 27.93 -15.21
N TYR A 523 10.32 28.86 -15.26
CA TYR A 523 11.46 28.98 -14.34
C TYR A 523 11.83 30.43 -14.07
#